data_AF-A0A941TT54-F1
#
_entry.id   AF-A0A941TT54-F1
#
_cell.length_a   1.000
_cell.length_b   1.000
_cell.length_c   1.000
_cell.angle_alpha   90.00
_cell.angle_beta   90.00
_cell.angle_gamma   90.00
#
_symmetry.space_group_name_H-M   'P 1'
#
loop_
_entity.id
_entity.type
_entity.pdbx_description
1 polymer ?
#
loop_
_entity_poly.entity_id
_entity_poly.type
_entity_poly.pdbx_seq_one_letter_code
_entity_poly.pdbx_strand_id
1 'polypeptide(L)'
;MNAERQRRIASMGGKAVPNEKRSFSQNRRLAAEAGRKGGQSVPGAKRSFSQDRNLAAVAGRKGGQSVPDEKRSFSQHPELAAEAGRKGGQASHGGR
;
A
#
# COMPACT_ATOMS: atom_id res chain seq x y z
N MET A 1 18.27 -14.14 -23.67
CA MET A 1 17.59 -14.46 -22.39
C MET A 1 16.13 -14.01 -22.50
N ASN A 2 15.13 -14.90 -22.34
CA ASN A 2 13.70 -14.53 -22.41
C ASN A 2 13.23 -13.93 -21.06
N ALA A 3 12.52 -12.79 -21.08
CA ALA A 3 11.97 -12.12 -19.90
C ALA A 3 11.09 -13.04 -19.03
N GLU A 4 10.41 -13.99 -19.65
CA GLU A 4 9.60 -14.98 -18.94
C GLU A 4 10.47 -15.95 -18.12
N ARG A 5 11.58 -16.41 -18.69
CA ARG A 5 12.56 -17.26 -17.99
C ARG A 5 13.19 -16.51 -16.82
N GLN A 6 13.50 -15.21 -16.98
CA GLN A 6 14.02 -14.35 -15.92
C GLN A 6 13.02 -14.19 -14.77
N ARG A 7 11.74 -13.91 -15.07
CA ARG A 7 10.68 -13.84 -14.05
C ARG A 7 10.51 -15.16 -13.30
N ARG A 8 10.60 -16.28 -14.01
CA ARG A 8 10.50 -17.62 -13.41
C ARG A 8 11.66 -17.86 -12.42
N ILE A 9 12.89 -17.52 -12.81
CA ILE A 9 14.07 -17.61 -11.93
C ILE A 9 13.94 -16.70 -10.70
N ALA A 10 13.54 -15.44 -10.89
CA ALA A 10 13.32 -14.51 -9.78
C ALA A 10 12.21 -14.98 -8.82
N SER A 11 11.14 -15.59 -9.34
CA SER A 11 10.05 -16.14 -8.53
C SER A 11 10.48 -17.34 -7.68
N MET A 12 11.37 -18.19 -8.20
CA MET A 12 11.88 -19.37 -7.46
C MET A 12 12.66 -18.95 -6.21
N GLY A 13 13.52 -17.93 -6.31
CA GLY A 13 14.28 -17.43 -5.16
C GLY A 13 13.38 -16.91 -4.03
N GLY A 14 12.30 -16.19 -4.36
CA GLY A 14 11.33 -15.70 -3.37
C GLY A 14 10.46 -16.80 -2.76
N LYS A 15 10.15 -17.87 -3.51
CA LYS A 15 9.36 -19.01 -3.04
C LYS A 15 10.17 -20.00 -2.19
N ALA A 16 11.47 -20.09 -2.41
CA ALA A 16 12.37 -20.98 -1.67
C ALA A 16 12.51 -20.60 -0.19
N VAL A 17 12.24 -19.35 0.17
CA VAL A 17 12.28 -18.87 1.56
C VAL A 17 10.87 -18.97 2.17
N PRO A 18 10.69 -19.74 3.27
CA PRO A 18 9.44 -19.76 4.05
C PRO A 18 9.01 -18.35 4.43
N ASN A 19 7.71 -18.12 4.50
CA ASN A 19 7.17 -16.76 4.63
C ASN A 19 7.71 -16.04 5.87
N GLU A 20 7.89 -16.76 6.97
CA GLU A 20 8.34 -16.27 8.28
C GLU A 20 9.82 -15.85 8.25
N LYS A 21 10.59 -16.38 7.31
CA LYS A 21 12.03 -16.10 7.15
C LYS A 21 12.33 -15.03 6.09
N ARG A 22 11.31 -14.49 5.42
CA ARG A 22 11.49 -13.43 4.42
C ARG A 22 11.81 -12.11 5.09
N SER A 23 12.71 -11.32 4.50
CA SER A 23 13.16 -10.04 5.07
C SER A 23 12.01 -9.06 5.34
N PHE A 24 10.98 -9.03 4.47
CA PHE A 24 9.80 -8.19 4.67
C PHE A 24 8.84 -8.69 5.76
N SER A 25 8.81 -9.99 6.03
CA SER A 25 8.01 -10.56 7.11
C SER A 25 8.69 -10.36 8.47
N GLN A 26 10.02 -10.44 8.50
CA GLN A 26 10.80 -10.24 9.72
C GLN A 26 10.94 -8.78 10.11
N ASN A 27 11.06 -7.88 9.13
CA ASN A 27 11.24 -6.45 9.39
C ASN A 27 10.12 -5.63 8.75
N ARG A 28 9.12 -5.28 9.58
CA ARG A 28 7.98 -4.45 9.18
C ARG A 28 8.41 -3.04 8.71
N ARG A 29 9.48 -2.47 9.29
CA ARG A 29 9.99 -1.15 8.85
C ARG A 29 10.55 -1.23 7.43
N LEU A 30 11.39 -2.24 7.16
CA LEU A 30 11.92 -2.49 5.81
C LEU A 30 10.80 -2.69 4.79
N ALA A 31 9.77 -3.48 5.14
CA ALA A 31 8.62 -3.69 4.27
C ALA A 31 7.86 -2.38 3.98
N ALA A 32 7.63 -1.56 5.01
CA ALA A 32 6.96 -0.27 4.86
C ALA A 32 7.77 0.71 4.01
N GLU A 33 9.09 0.78 4.21
CA GLU A 33 9.97 1.65 3.42
C GLU A 33 10.07 1.21 1.96
N ALA A 34 10.23 -0.09 1.71
CA ALA A 34 10.24 -0.65 0.36
C ALA A 34 8.90 -0.39 -0.36
N GLY A 35 7.78 -0.60 0.33
CA GLY A 35 6.45 -0.29 -0.19
C GLY A 35 6.28 1.20 -0.52
N ARG A 36 6.69 2.09 0.39
CA ARG A 36 6.64 3.55 0.19
C ARG A 36 7.48 3.96 -1.01
N LYS A 37 8.72 3.48 -1.10
CA LYS A 37 9.63 3.80 -2.22
C LYS A 37 9.07 3.28 -3.55
N GLY A 38 8.57 2.05 -3.57
CA GLY A 38 7.94 1.46 -4.76
C GLY A 38 6.73 2.27 -5.24
N GLY A 39 5.87 2.70 -4.31
CA GLY A 39 4.71 3.54 -4.64
C GLY A 39 5.09 4.94 -5.12
N GLN A 40 6.15 5.53 -4.58
CA GLN A 40 6.66 6.84 -5.01
C GLN A 40 7.24 6.80 -6.43
N SER A 41 7.89 5.70 -6.82
CA SER A 41 8.42 5.51 -8.18
C SER A 41 7.35 5.41 -9.27
N VAL A 42 6.08 5.22 -8.91
CA VAL A 42 4.97 5.19 -9.85
C VAL A 42 4.35 6.59 -9.98
N PRO A 43 4.20 7.14 -11.20
CA PRO A 43 3.50 8.40 -11.42
C PRO A 43 2.11 8.38 -10.78
N GLY A 44 1.70 9.49 -10.17
CA GLY A 44 0.46 9.57 -9.37
C GLY A 44 -0.78 9.01 -10.11
N ALA A 45 -0.93 9.34 -11.38
CA ALA A 45 -2.02 8.84 -12.22
C ALA A 45 -1.99 7.32 -12.43
N LYS A 46 -0.82 6.69 -12.47
CA LYS A 46 -0.65 5.25 -12.74
C LYS A 46 -0.62 4.39 -11.47
N ARG A 47 -0.77 4.98 -10.28
CA ARG A 47 -0.82 4.21 -9.03
C ARG A 47 -2.11 3.41 -8.98
N SER A 48 -2.04 2.16 -8.50
CA SER A 48 -3.19 1.27 -8.43
C SER A 48 -4.38 1.87 -7.68
N PHE A 49 -4.13 2.64 -6.61
CA PHE A 49 -5.18 3.31 -5.83
C PHE A 49 -5.77 4.55 -6.51
N SER A 50 -5.06 5.15 -7.47
CA SER A 50 -5.59 6.25 -8.29
C SER A 50 -6.42 5.72 -9.46
N GLN A 51 -6.10 4.53 -9.95
CA GLN A 51 -6.80 3.86 -11.04
C GLN A 51 -8.06 3.14 -10.57
N ASP A 52 -8.02 2.51 -9.39
CA ASP A 52 -9.14 1.78 -8.81
C ASP A 52 -9.47 2.29 -7.41
N ARG A 53 -10.57 3.04 -7.33
CA ARG A 53 -11.08 3.63 -6.09
C ARG A 53 -11.61 2.58 -5.12
N ASN A 54 -12.16 1.47 -5.63
CA ASN A 54 -12.65 0.37 -4.80
C ASN A 54 -11.47 -0.35 -4.15
N LEU A 55 -10.41 -0.63 -4.92
CA LEU A 55 -9.17 -1.18 -4.39
C LEU A 55 -8.58 -0.29 -3.28
N ALA A 56 -8.54 1.02 -3.50
CA ALA A 56 -8.08 1.98 -2.48
C ALA A 56 -8.93 1.93 -1.20
N ALA A 57 -10.25 1.90 -1.34
CA ALA A 57 -11.17 1.83 -0.19
C ALA A 57 -11.04 0.50 0.58
N VAL A 58 -10.91 -0.63 -0.12
CA VAL A 58 -10.70 -1.95 0.49
C VAL A 58 -9.36 -2.02 1.21
N ALA A 59 -8.29 -1.53 0.59
CA ALA A 59 -6.97 -1.48 1.21
C ALA A 59 -6.95 -0.60 2.47
N GLY A 60 -7.57 0.59 2.40
CA GLY A 60 -7.72 1.48 3.55
C GLY A 60 -8.51 0.85 4.69
N ARG A 61 -9.65 0.22 4.38
CA ARG A 61 -10.47 -0.48 5.37
C ARG A 61 -9.70 -1.62 6.03
N LYS A 62 -9.01 -2.45 5.24
CA LYS A 62 -8.20 -3.56 5.76
C LYS A 62 -7.06 -3.07 6.65
N GLY A 63 -6.42 -1.95 6.30
CA GLY A 63 -5.39 -1.32 7.14
C GLY A 63 -5.92 -0.79 8.47
N GLY A 64 -7.17 -0.30 8.50
CA GLY A 64 -7.82 0.16 9.72
C GLY A 64 -8.43 -0.96 10.57
N GLN A 65 -8.83 -2.08 9.96
CA GLN A 65 -9.49 -3.20 10.64
C GLN A 65 -8.61 -3.90 11.67
N SER A 66 -7.28 -3.90 11.52
CA SER A 66 -6.38 -4.49 12.53
C SER A 66 -6.19 -3.61 13.77
N VAL A 67 -6.82 -2.43 13.79
CA VAL A 67 -6.75 -1.49 14.91
C VAL A 67 -8.15 -1.40 15.54
N PRO A 68 -8.28 -1.65 16.86
CA PRO A 68 -9.53 -1.43 17.59
C PRO A 68 -10.07 -0.04 17.34
N ASP A 69 -11.39 0.11 17.28
CA ASP A 69 -12.05 1.35 16.88
C ASP A 69 -11.59 2.54 17.75
N GLU A 70 -11.37 2.34 19.05
CA GLU A 70 -10.91 3.40 19.97
C GLU A 70 -9.42 3.77 19.77
N LYS A 71 -8.66 2.90 19.11
CA LYS A 71 -7.24 3.08 18.82
C LYS A 71 -6.96 3.54 17.39
N ARG A 72 -7.99 3.68 16.56
CA ARG A 72 -7.82 4.18 15.19
C ARG A 72 -7.48 5.66 15.23
N SER A 73 -6.49 6.06 14.43
CA SER A 73 -6.08 7.47 14.32
C SER A 73 -7.23 8.40 13.96
N PHE A 74 -8.21 7.94 13.18
CA PHE A 74 -9.40 8.71 12.81
C PHE A 74 -10.43 8.86 13.94
N SER A 75 -10.49 7.91 14.87
CA SER A 75 -11.36 7.98 16.04
C SER A 75 -10.72 8.83 17.15
N GLN A 76 -9.40 8.78 17.28
CA GLN A 76 -8.65 9.58 18.26
C GLN A 76 -8.46 11.03 17.83
N HIS A 77 -8.35 11.26 16.52
CA HIS A 77 -8.14 12.58 15.94
C HIS A 77 -9.10 12.78 14.75
N PRO A 78 -10.35 13.20 15.02
CA PRO A 78 -11.36 13.45 13.99
C PRO A 78 -10.89 14.48 12.96
N GLU A 79 -10.07 15.44 13.37
CA GLU A 79 -9.48 16.45 12.49
C GLU A 79 -8.55 15.84 11.43
N LEU A 80 -7.73 14.84 11.80
CA LEU A 80 -6.89 14.11 10.84
C LEU A 80 -7.73 13.33 9.83
N ALA A 81 -8.87 12.78 10.26
CA ALA A 81 -9.81 12.10 9.37
C ALA A 81 -10.42 13.08 8.37
N ALA A 82 -10.84 14.25 8.85
CA ALA A 82 -11.41 15.30 8.02
C ALA A 82 -10.37 15.85 7.02
N GLU A 83 -9.12 16.06 7.44
CA GLU A 83 -8.03 16.51 6.56
C GLU A 83 -7.68 15.46 5.50
N ALA A 84 -7.55 14.19 5.90
CA ALA A 84 -7.31 13.08 4.97
C ALA A 84 -8.46 12.94 3.97
N GLY A 85 -9.71 13.06 4.42
CA GLY A 85 -10.91 13.07 3.58
C GLY A 85 -10.91 14.25 2.60
N ARG A 86 -10.57 15.45 3.06
CA ARG A 86 -10.47 16.66 2.24
C ARG A 86 -9.39 16.50 1.17
N LYS A 87 -8.20 16.01 1.53
CA LYS A 87 -7.09 15.78 0.61
C LYS A 87 -7.41 14.70 -0.43
N GLY A 88 -8.07 13.61 -0.01
CA GLY A 88 -8.56 12.58 -0.92
C GLY A 88 -9.65 13.10 -1.87
N GLY A 89 -10.53 13.96 -1.36
CA GLY A 89 -11.54 14.67 -2.14
C GLY A 89 -10.90 15.60 -3.17
N GLN A 90 -9.95 16.45 -2.77
CA GLN A 90 -9.23 17.37 -3.67
C GLN A 90 -8.49 16.62 -4.78
N ALA A 91 -7.84 15.50 -4.47
CA ALA A 91 -7.21 14.64 -5.48
C ALA A 91 -8.22 14.05 -6.48
N SER A 92 -9.50 13.94 -6.10
CA SER A 92 -10.58 13.47 -6.97
C SER A 92 -11.17 14.56 -7.86
N HIS A 93 -10.96 15.85 -7.56
CA HIS A 93 -11.56 16.99 -8.28
C HIS A 93 -10.59 17.74 -9.21
N GLY A 94 -9.31 17.37 -9.25
CA GLY A 94 -8.30 18.00 -10.12
C GLY A 94 -8.14 17.40 -11.52
N GLY A 95 -9.06 16.52 -11.95
CA GLY A 95 -9.04 15.89 -13.27
C GLY A 95 -10.19 16.37 -14.15
N ARG A 96 -10.07 17.58 -14.69
CA ARG A 96 -10.71 18.00 -15.95
C ARG A 96 -9.67 18.73 -16.78
#